data_AF-A0A1Q4V3I5-F1
#
_entry.id   AF-A0A1Q4V3I5-F1
#
_cell.length_a   1.000
_cell.length_b   1.000
_cell.length_c   1.000
_cell.angle_alpha   90.00
_cell.angle_beta   90.00
_cell.angle_gamma   90.00
#
_symmetry.space_group_name_H-M   'P 1'
#
loop_
_entity.id
_entity.type
_entity.pdbx_description
1 polymer ?
#
loop_
_entity_poly.entity_id
_entity_poly.type
_entity_poly.pdbx_seq_one_letter_code
_entity_poly.pdbx_strand_id
1 'polypeptide(L)' 'MERESADRPVPRGHGEPIAVDGEAEPVIVKLGVWVSNTKSRRDKLTQEQLDALRKLGVEWA' A
#
# COMPACT_ATOMS: atom_id res chain seq x y z
N MET A 1 5.24 17.11 -11.42
CA MET A 1 4.84 15.71 -11.20
C MET A 1 3.55 15.74 -10.41
N GLU A 2 2.44 15.65 -11.14
CA GLU A 2 1.09 15.89 -10.63
C GLU A 2 0.63 14.71 -9.78
N ARG A 3 0.13 15.04 -8.58
CA ARG A 3 -0.50 14.09 -7.66
C ARG A 3 -1.94 13.93 -8.10
N GLU A 4 -2.19 12.97 -8.99
CA GLU A 4 -3.52 12.74 -9.52
C GLU A 4 -4.19 11.52 -8.85
N SER A 5 -5.37 11.80 -8.28
CA SER A 5 -6.46 10.88 -7.92
C SER A 5 -6.34 10.04 -6.64
N ALA A 6 -6.78 10.62 -5.52
CA ALA A 6 -7.08 9.91 -4.27
C ALA A 6 -8.37 9.04 -4.31
N ASP A 7 -9.15 9.10 -5.40
CA ASP A 7 -10.53 8.54 -5.43
C ASP A 7 -10.79 7.49 -6.53
N ARG A 8 -9.76 7.05 -7.27
CA ARG A 8 -9.91 5.93 -8.21
C ARG A 8 -9.46 4.64 -7.55
N PRO A 9 -10.32 3.60 -7.43
CA PRO A 9 -9.85 2.29 -7.00
C PRO A 9 -8.77 1.83 -7.98
N VAL A 10 -7.54 1.71 -7.48
CA VAL A 10 -6.37 1.25 -8.25
C VAL A 10 -6.77 -0.01 -9.03
N PRO A 11 -6.65 -0.03 -10.37
CA PRO A 11 -6.95 -1.22 -11.15
C PRO A 11 -6.19 -2.41 -10.58
N ARG A 12 -6.86 -3.54 -10.35
CA ARG A 12 -6.25 -4.70 -9.64
C ARG A 12 -5.00 -5.26 -10.33
N GLY A 13 -4.80 -4.94 -11.61
CA GLY A 13 -3.63 -5.32 -12.40
C GLY A 13 -2.46 -4.34 -12.33
N HIS A 14 -2.64 -3.15 -11.76
CA HIS A 14 -1.57 -2.15 -11.65
C HIS A 14 -0.53 -2.62 -10.64
N GLY A 15 0.70 -2.78 -11.11
CA GLY A 15 1.87 -3.14 -10.31
C GLY A 15 2.77 -1.92 -10.17
N GLU A 16 3.06 -1.51 -8.94
CA GLU A 16 3.97 -0.42 -8.65
C GLU A 16 5.36 -0.99 -8.40
N PRO A 17 6.42 -0.49 -9.07
CA PRO A 17 7.79 -0.84 -8.76
C PRO A 17 8.17 -0.21 -7.42
N ILE A 18 8.52 -1.04 -6.44
CA ILE A 18 8.98 -0.60 -5.13
C ILE A 18 10.45 -0.99 -4.98
N ALA A 19 11.30 -0.01 -4.68
CA ALA A 19 12.65 -0.27 -4.24
C ALA A 19 12.59 -0.86 -2.82
N VAL A 20 13.14 -2.07 -2.66
CA VAL A 20 13.25 -2.75 -1.37
C VAL A 20 14.71 -2.74 -0.99
N ASP A 21 15.02 -2.28 0.22
CA ASP A 21 16.39 -2.29 0.72
C ASP A 21 16.96 -3.71 0.68
N GLY A 22 18.07 -3.89 -0.05
CA GLY A 22 18.73 -5.18 -0.24
C GLY A 22 18.43 -5.88 -1.57
N GLU A 23 17.46 -5.39 -2.36
CA GLU A 23 17.21 -5.88 -3.72
C GLU A 23 17.88 -4.97 -4.75
N ALA A 24 18.56 -5.59 -5.73
CA ALA A 24 19.22 -4.84 -6.80
C ALA A 24 18.23 -4.27 -7.83
N GLU A 25 17.05 -4.89 -7.97
CA GLU A 25 16.01 -4.47 -8.90
C GLU A 25 14.69 -4.19 -8.17
N PRO A 26 13.89 -3.19 -8.62
CA PRO A 26 12.60 -2.89 -8.02
C PRO A 26 11.62 -4.07 -8.12
N VAL A 27 10.92 -4.34 -7.02
CA VAL A 27 9.90 -5.40 -6.97
C VAL A 27 8.55 -4.83 -7.40
N ILE A 28 7.86 -5.52 -8.30
CA ILE A 28 6.52 -5.13 -8.73
C ILE A 28 5.49 -5.58 -7.70
N VAL A 29 4.84 -4.62 -7.04
CA VAL A 29 3.80 -4.86 -6.03
C VAL A 29 2.43 -4.44 -6.56
N LYS A 30 1.48 -5.37 -6.56
CA LYS A 30 0.06 -5.05 -6.85
C LYS A 30 -0.56 -4.35 -5.65
N LEU A 31 -0.49 -3.01 -5.60
CA LEU A 31 -0.94 -2.25 -4.43
C LEU A 31 -2.39 -2.53 -4.03
N GLY A 32 -3.31 -2.69 -4.99
CA GLY A 32 -4.70 -3.01 -4.68
C GLY A 32 -4.87 -4.37 -3.95
N VAL A 33 -4.04 -5.35 -4.32
CA VAL A 33 -4.00 -6.66 -3.64
C VAL A 33 -3.37 -6.52 -2.25
N TRP A 34 -2.27 -5.76 -2.15
CA TRP A 34 -1.60 -5.50 -0.88
C TRP A 34 -2.54 -4.82 0.11
N VAL A 35 -3.20 -3.70 -0.27
CA VAL A 35 -4.17 -2.99 0.59
C VAL A 35 -5.29 -3.92 1.05
N SER A 36 -5.84 -4.75 0.15
CA SER A 36 -6.91 -5.71 0.50
C SER A 36 -6.44 -6.73 1.54
N ASN A 37 -5.23 -7.29 1.36
CA ASN A 37 -4.66 -8.27 2.28
C ASN A 37 -4.32 -7.63 3.64
N THR A 38 -3.74 -6.43 3.64
CA THR A 38 -3.41 -5.69 4.86
C THR A 38 -4.68 -5.36 5.65
N LYS A 39 -5.76 -4.91 4.98
CA LYS A 39 -7.06 -4.69 5.61
C LYS A 39 -7.67 -5.97 6.19
N SER A 40 -7.56 -7.09 5.47
CA SER A 40 -8.08 -8.39 5.94
C SER A 40 -7.33 -8.95 7.15
N ARG A 41 -6.08 -8.52 7.38
CA ARG A 41 -5.23 -8.95 8.49
C ARG A 41 -5.01 -7.81 9.49
N ARG A 42 -5.90 -6.81 9.50
CA ARG A 42 -5.79 -5.62 10.35
C ARG A 42 -5.64 -5.99 11.83
N ASP A 43 -6.30 -7.06 12.26
CA ASP A 43 -6.22 -7.62 13.62
C ASP A 43 -4.80 -8.06 14.03
N LYS A 44 -3.92 -8.29 13.05
CA LYS A 44 -2.53 -8.71 13.27
C LYS A 44 -1.53 -7.56 13.15
N LEU A 45 -2.00 -6.34 12.84
CA LEU A 45 -1.13 -5.17 12.71
C LEU A 45 -0.84 -4.57 14.08
N THR A 46 0.39 -4.12 14.26
CA THR A 46 0.74 -3.35 15.46
C THR A 46 0.13 -1.94 15.39
N GLN A 47 -0.01 -1.28 16.54
CA GLN A 47 -0.52 0.09 16.57
C GLN A 47 0.35 1.04 15.74
N GLU A 48 1.66 0.85 15.76
CA GLU A 48 2.61 1.63 14.95
C GLU A 48 2.37 1.47 13.44
N GLN A 49 2.09 0.24 12.98
CA GLN A 49 1.76 -0.02 11.58
C GLN A 49 0.45 0.66 11.18
N LEU A 50 -0.57 0.59 12.04
CA LEU A 50 -1.85 1.29 11.80
C LEU A 50 -1.66 2.80 11.75
N ASP A 51 -0.85 3.37 12.64
CA ASP A 51 -0.56 4.81 12.65
C ASP A 51 0.23 5.25 11.41
N ALA A 52 1.17 4.43 10.95
CA ALA A 52 1.88 4.68 9.70
C ALA A 52 0.89 4.69 8.50
N LEU A 53 -0.04 3.74 8.44
CA LEU A 53 -1.08 3.70 7.41
C LEU A 53 -2.01 4.94 7.47
N ARG A 54 -2.41 5.38 8.67
CA ARG A 54 -3.22 6.61 8.85
C ARG A 54 -2.50 7.84 8.35
N LYS A 55 -1.20 7.98 8.64
CA LYS A 55 -0.37 9.10 8.15
C LYS A 55 -0.32 9.16 6.62
N LEU A 56 -0.48 8.01 5.96
CA LEU A 56 -0.55 7.89 4.51
C LEU A 56 -1.96 8.07 3.94
N GLY A 57 -2.97 8.35 4.77
CA GLY A 57 -4.36 8.57 4.35
C GLY A 57 -5.20 7.30 4.22
N VAL A 58 -4.74 6.17 4.77
CA VAL A 58 -5.52 4.92 4.76
C VAL A 58 -6.58 4.97 5.86
N GLU A 59 -7.80 5.35 5.48
CA GLU A 59 -8.89 5.66 6.42
C GLU A 59 -9.35 4.49 7.31
N TRP A 60 -9.17 3.25 6.86
CA TRP A 60 -9.61 2.07 7.61
C TRP A 60 -8.61 1.62 8.67
N ALA A 61 -7.37 2.14 8.66
CA ALA A 61 -6.32 1.74 9.59
C ALA A 61 -6.65 2.21 11.01
#